data_AF-A0A5K1V7C5-F1
#
_entry.id   AF-A0A5K1V7C5-F1
#
_cell.length_a   1.000
_cell.length_b   1.000
_cell.length_c   1.000
_cell.angle_alpha   90.00
_cell.angle_beta   90.00
_cell.angle_gamma   90.00
#
_symmetry.space_group_name_H-M   'P 1'
#
loop_
_entity.id
_entity.type
_entity.pdbx_description
1 polymer ?
#
loop_
_entity_poly.entity_id
_entity_poly.type
_entity_poly.pdbx_seq_one_letter_code
_entity_poly.pdbx_strand_id
1 'polypeptide(L)'
;MSQSSHYDIVIIGAGCTGACCAMELSKYKNLKIALLEKARDVSTGATSANSGIVHCGIDTTLETLKGRLVVRGNTLIHELQPKLNFGLTTCGELMVAKTDEEIPNLNKYMEIAKTKNVPVELWDYEKIHKEEPNLSENIKKAIYCPTTSVLDPYEFTIATCLTAKANGVHIYTSTTVNGIKKIDNGYEVVCENGKKFIAKVLLNCAGVFASQVSEMLYPADFHITARKGEEYLLDRKLQGMVKHVIFPCPTGVTKGTLIIPTVDGTIMVGPNADIQDSYTDATTTNLTQQAGHNVQLNPRTRGPIVDGFRCVEKGIYAAGNQLHVHDLADEASNEGAIAGEAAALSLGGEKEAIKVIPAPELLYCVPERVVISDKKQKLSFRFRQDFGSAHVIAKIGETIIGEEEIEHAIPAEMGHVWVIPKDCQIGQEVTLTVIPKAHEEVTEQKEGEIVKHMNCIVCPRGCPIEVKIDAKSNEITSIKGNSCPRGAAYVRQEHIEPFRVFSTTLPVEGGNLIRVPVKLTKPVPRSKIFEVMEIIHKQSPIKAPINKGQVLVKIPKMTDIVACYPVVKEKER
;
A
#
# COMPACT_ATOMS: atom_id res chain seq x y z
N MET A 1 -15.01 -23.31 -17.85
CA MET A 1 -13.82 -24.11 -18.19
C MET A 1 -12.61 -23.20 -18.01
N SER A 2 -11.69 -23.47 -17.09
CA SER A 2 -10.49 -22.64 -16.92
C SER A 2 -9.60 -22.83 -18.16
N GLN A 3 -9.41 -21.77 -18.95
CA GLN A 3 -8.64 -21.82 -20.19
C GLN A 3 -7.14 -21.89 -19.86
N SER A 4 -6.50 -23.04 -20.10
CA SER A 4 -5.05 -23.19 -19.92
C SER A 4 -4.29 -22.58 -21.10
N SER A 5 -3.28 -21.76 -20.82
CA SER A 5 -2.44 -21.15 -21.85
C SER A 5 -1.07 -21.84 -21.93
N HIS A 6 -0.66 -22.25 -23.13
CA HIS A 6 0.62 -22.94 -23.35
C HIS A 6 1.73 -21.97 -23.75
N TYR A 7 2.91 -22.17 -23.15
CA TYR A 7 4.16 -21.43 -23.33
C TYR A 7 5.35 -22.39 -23.37
N ASP A 8 6.45 -21.99 -23.99
CA ASP A 8 7.72 -22.72 -23.86
C ASP A 8 8.39 -22.39 -22.52
N ILE A 9 8.35 -21.11 -22.14
CA ILE A 9 8.99 -20.59 -20.93
C ILE A 9 8.01 -19.72 -20.14
N VAL A 10 7.93 -19.95 -18.83
CA VAL A 10 7.26 -19.04 -17.88
C VAL A 10 8.29 -18.50 -16.89
N ILE A 11 8.30 -17.18 -16.71
CA ILE A 11 9.13 -16.45 -15.75
C ILE A 11 8.21 -15.94 -14.64
N ILE A 12 8.59 -16.16 -13.38
CA ILE A 12 7.81 -15.75 -12.20
C ILE A 12 8.53 -14.59 -11.50
N GLY A 13 7.91 -13.41 -11.50
CA GLY A 13 8.41 -12.17 -10.91
C GLY A 13 8.95 -11.19 -11.95
N ALA A 14 8.40 -9.98 -12.01
CA ALA A 14 8.78 -8.91 -12.94
C ALA A 14 9.54 -7.75 -12.25
N GLY A 15 10.42 -8.09 -11.29
CA GLY A 15 11.52 -7.22 -10.89
C GLY A 15 12.63 -7.20 -11.94
N CYS A 16 13.70 -6.44 -11.70
CA CYS A 16 14.80 -6.26 -12.66
C CYS A 16 15.38 -7.58 -13.18
N THR A 17 15.53 -8.61 -12.33
CA THR A 17 16.01 -9.94 -12.73
C THR A 17 15.09 -10.59 -13.77
N GLY A 18 13.79 -10.66 -13.49
CA GLY A 18 12.83 -11.29 -14.40
C GLY A 18 12.63 -10.52 -15.69
N ALA A 19 12.67 -9.18 -15.61
CA ALA A 19 12.62 -8.31 -16.78
C ALA A 19 13.84 -8.51 -17.70
N CYS A 20 15.05 -8.57 -17.14
CA CYS A 20 16.27 -8.88 -17.90
C CYS A 20 16.23 -10.29 -18.52
N CYS A 21 15.75 -11.30 -17.79
CA CYS A 21 15.55 -12.64 -18.34
C CYS A 21 14.57 -12.63 -19.52
N ALA A 22 13.43 -11.95 -19.38
CA ALA A 22 12.44 -11.82 -20.45
C ALA A 22 13.03 -11.12 -21.69
N MET A 23 13.76 -10.02 -21.49
CA MET A 23 14.41 -9.28 -22.57
C MET A 23 15.45 -10.15 -23.30
N GLU A 24 16.29 -10.88 -22.57
CA GLU A 24 17.29 -11.77 -23.18
C GLU A 24 16.64 -12.90 -23.98
N LEU A 25 15.65 -13.57 -23.39
CA LEU A 25 14.93 -14.66 -24.05
C LEU A 25 14.15 -14.17 -25.28
N SER A 26 13.71 -12.91 -25.31
CA SER A 26 13.00 -12.33 -26.45
C SER A 26 13.85 -12.20 -27.72
N LYS A 27 15.18 -12.33 -27.62
CA LYS A 27 16.09 -12.32 -28.79
C LYS A 27 15.98 -13.60 -29.62
N TYR A 28 15.53 -14.70 -29.01
CA TYR A 28 15.43 -16.00 -29.65
C TYR A 28 14.10 -16.13 -30.39
N LYS A 29 14.15 -16.57 -31.64
CA LYS A 29 12.95 -16.73 -32.49
C LYS A 29 12.18 -17.99 -32.13
N ASN A 30 10.87 -17.97 -32.37
CA ASN A 30 9.95 -19.11 -32.21
C ASN A 30 9.80 -19.63 -30.78
N LEU A 31 10.07 -18.81 -29.76
CA LEU A 31 9.76 -19.12 -28.37
C LEU A 31 8.51 -18.37 -27.93
N LYS A 32 7.58 -19.06 -27.29
CA LYS A 32 6.44 -18.44 -26.64
C LYS A 32 6.72 -18.26 -25.15
N ILE A 33 6.89 -17.03 -24.71
CA ILE A 33 7.35 -16.69 -23.35
C ILE A 33 6.26 -15.92 -22.59
N ALA A 34 6.04 -16.27 -21.33
CA ALA A 34 5.20 -15.51 -20.41
C ALA A 34 6.00 -15.03 -19.19
N LEU A 35 5.78 -13.79 -18.77
CA LEU A 35 6.27 -13.18 -17.53
C LEU A 35 5.08 -12.90 -16.61
N LEU A 36 5.06 -13.49 -15.42
CA LEU A 36 3.98 -13.39 -14.45
C LEU A 36 4.39 -12.50 -13.26
N GLU A 37 3.60 -11.49 -12.95
CA GLU A 37 3.81 -10.57 -11.83
C GLU A 37 2.56 -10.52 -10.93
N LYS A 38 2.75 -10.63 -9.61
CA LYS A 38 1.66 -10.59 -8.64
C LYS A 38 1.09 -9.18 -8.46
N ALA A 39 1.94 -8.17 -8.55
CA ALA A 39 1.55 -6.78 -8.40
C ALA A 39 0.82 -6.24 -9.64
N ARG A 40 0.21 -5.06 -9.50
CA ARG A 40 -0.53 -4.42 -10.59
C ARG A 40 0.37 -3.94 -11.73
N ASP A 41 1.64 -3.70 -11.43
CA ASP A 41 2.66 -3.27 -12.39
C ASP A 41 4.00 -4.01 -12.15
N VAL A 42 4.95 -3.82 -13.05
CA VAL A 42 6.32 -4.33 -12.95
C VAL A 42 7.16 -3.48 -11.99
N SER A 43 8.34 -3.97 -11.59
CA SER A 43 9.29 -3.25 -10.72
C SER A 43 8.86 -2.99 -9.26
N THR A 44 7.60 -3.24 -8.86
CA THR A 44 7.04 -2.80 -7.56
C THR A 44 7.50 -3.60 -6.32
N GLY A 45 8.58 -4.36 -6.41
CA GLY A 45 9.20 -5.06 -5.29
C GLY A 45 10.44 -4.34 -4.78
N ALA A 46 11.45 -5.09 -4.35
CA ALA A 46 12.76 -4.53 -3.99
C ALA A 46 13.42 -3.72 -5.13
N THR A 47 13.05 -3.96 -6.39
CA THR A 47 13.52 -3.19 -7.53
C THR A 47 13.10 -1.72 -7.45
N SER A 48 11.90 -1.41 -6.95
CA SER A 48 11.47 -0.03 -6.73
C SER A 48 12.05 0.63 -5.47
N ALA A 49 12.54 -0.16 -4.53
CA ALA A 49 12.99 0.31 -3.22
C ALA A 49 14.47 -0.03 -3.00
N ASN A 50 15.33 0.47 -3.88
CA ASN A 50 16.78 0.38 -3.72
C ASN A 50 17.46 1.66 -4.18
N SER A 51 18.74 1.77 -3.81
CA SER A 51 19.58 2.95 -4.00
C SER A 51 19.81 3.37 -5.46
N GLY A 52 19.44 2.54 -6.45
CA GLY A 52 19.73 2.78 -7.87
C GLY A 52 21.22 2.71 -8.24
N ILE A 53 22.10 2.31 -7.31
CA ILE A 53 23.56 2.35 -7.52
C ILE A 53 24.01 1.20 -8.43
N VAL A 54 24.68 1.56 -9.52
CA VAL A 54 25.47 0.67 -10.36
C VAL A 54 26.89 0.64 -9.80
N HIS A 55 27.15 -0.29 -8.89
CA HIS A 55 28.40 -0.36 -8.14
C HIS A 55 29.64 -0.58 -9.05
N CYS A 56 30.76 0.08 -8.72
CA CYS A 56 32.06 -0.19 -9.34
C CYS A 56 32.62 -1.58 -8.95
N GLY A 57 32.16 -2.10 -7.80
CA GLY A 57 32.41 -3.45 -7.34
C GLY A 57 33.46 -3.61 -6.25
N ILE A 58 34.16 -2.56 -5.80
CA ILE A 58 35.28 -2.70 -4.83
C ILE A 58 34.88 -3.30 -3.47
N ASP A 59 33.60 -3.36 -3.16
CA ASP A 59 33.00 -3.86 -1.93
C ASP A 59 33.00 -5.40 -1.78
N THR A 60 33.30 -6.14 -2.85
CA THR A 60 33.21 -7.62 -2.88
C THR A 60 34.44 -8.29 -3.50
N THR A 61 34.85 -9.47 -3.03
CA THR A 61 36.03 -10.18 -3.57
C THR A 61 35.65 -11.14 -4.72
N LEU A 62 36.62 -11.51 -5.57
CA LEU A 62 36.45 -12.48 -6.66
C LEU A 62 36.09 -13.90 -6.19
N GLU A 63 36.28 -14.21 -4.91
CA GLU A 63 35.85 -15.48 -4.31
C GLU A 63 34.33 -15.60 -4.29
N THR A 64 33.63 -14.47 -4.18
CA THR A 64 32.16 -14.42 -4.18
C THR A 64 31.58 -14.33 -5.58
N LEU A 65 30.37 -14.86 -5.77
CA LEU A 65 29.65 -14.70 -7.04
C LEU A 65 29.38 -13.21 -7.35
N LYS A 66 29.06 -12.40 -6.34
CA LYS A 66 28.83 -10.95 -6.48
C LYS A 66 30.06 -10.25 -7.05
N GLY A 67 31.24 -10.49 -6.47
CA GLY A 67 32.48 -9.86 -6.94
C GLY A 67 32.90 -10.28 -8.35
N ARG A 68 32.53 -11.48 -8.80
CA ARG A 68 32.74 -11.91 -10.21
C ARG A 68 31.77 -11.29 -11.20
N LEU A 69 30.54 -10.97 -10.78
CA LEU A 69 29.49 -10.46 -11.66
C LEU A 69 29.41 -8.94 -11.71
N VAL A 70 29.76 -8.24 -10.63
CA VAL A 70 29.49 -6.80 -10.46
C VAL A 70 30.14 -5.94 -11.55
N VAL A 71 31.41 -6.17 -11.89
CA VAL A 71 32.12 -5.39 -12.92
C VAL A 71 31.49 -5.60 -14.30
N ARG A 72 31.19 -6.87 -14.65
CA ARG A 72 30.49 -7.19 -15.89
C ARG A 72 29.09 -6.59 -15.94
N GLY A 73 28.34 -6.66 -14.83
CA GLY A 73 27.00 -6.09 -14.73
C GLY A 73 27.01 -4.57 -14.93
N ASN A 74 27.98 -3.88 -14.33
CA ASN A 74 28.21 -2.45 -14.53
C ASN A 74 28.43 -2.14 -16.03
N THR A 75 29.35 -2.84 -16.70
CA THR A 75 29.58 -2.67 -18.14
C THR A 75 28.32 -2.87 -18.97
N LEU A 76 27.56 -3.94 -18.71
CA LEU A 76 26.33 -4.26 -19.45
C LEU A 76 25.24 -3.19 -19.29
N ILE A 77 25.11 -2.58 -18.10
CA ILE A 77 24.16 -1.48 -17.89
C ILE A 77 24.51 -0.29 -18.78
N HIS A 78 25.78 0.11 -18.83
CA HIS A 78 26.23 1.22 -19.69
C HIS A 78 26.04 0.91 -21.18
N GLU A 79 26.22 -0.35 -21.60
CA GLU A 79 25.95 -0.77 -22.98
C GLU A 79 24.45 -0.79 -23.34
N LEU A 80 23.58 -0.98 -22.35
CA LEU A 80 22.12 -0.98 -22.53
C LEU A 80 21.52 0.41 -22.53
N GLN A 81 22.11 1.36 -21.79
CA GLN A 81 21.62 2.73 -21.66
C GLN A 81 21.29 3.38 -23.02
N PRO A 82 22.19 3.45 -24.03
CA PRO A 82 21.88 4.11 -25.29
C PRO A 82 20.84 3.35 -26.14
N LYS A 83 20.56 2.08 -25.81
CA LYS A 83 19.58 1.24 -26.54
C LYS A 83 18.18 1.35 -25.96
N LEU A 84 18.09 1.58 -24.65
CA LEU A 84 16.84 1.53 -23.88
C LEU A 84 16.40 2.90 -23.34
N ASN A 85 17.32 3.87 -23.30
CA ASN A 85 17.08 5.25 -22.89
C ASN A 85 16.43 5.41 -21.50
N PHE A 86 16.96 4.69 -20.51
CA PHE A 86 16.64 4.91 -19.09
C PHE A 86 17.65 5.89 -18.46
N GLY A 87 17.24 6.54 -17.38
CA GLY A 87 18.07 7.43 -16.58
C GLY A 87 19.29 6.70 -16.00
N LEU A 88 20.48 7.18 -16.34
CA LEU A 88 21.76 6.69 -15.84
C LEU A 88 22.74 7.87 -15.79
N THR A 89 23.34 8.07 -14.63
CA THR A 89 24.35 9.12 -14.42
C THR A 89 25.61 8.50 -13.81
N THR A 90 26.72 8.59 -14.52
CA THR A 90 28.04 8.23 -14.00
C THR A 90 28.55 9.36 -13.12
N CYS A 91 28.37 9.21 -11.82
CA CYS A 91 28.74 10.19 -10.80
C CYS A 91 29.97 9.77 -9.98
N GLY A 92 30.44 8.54 -10.10
CA GLY A 92 31.48 7.96 -9.25
C GLY A 92 31.05 7.79 -7.79
N GLU A 93 31.94 7.20 -6.99
CA GLU A 93 31.75 7.08 -5.54
C GLU A 93 33.01 7.46 -4.76
N LEU A 94 32.81 7.95 -3.53
CA LEU A 94 33.83 8.20 -2.53
C LEU A 94 33.61 7.32 -1.31
N MET A 95 34.52 6.37 -1.07
CA MET A 95 34.57 5.64 0.19
C MET A 95 35.45 6.40 1.18
N VAL A 96 34.84 7.02 2.18
CA VAL A 96 35.47 7.99 3.08
C VAL A 96 35.93 7.36 4.40
N ALA A 97 37.11 7.77 4.86
CA ALA A 97 37.65 7.48 6.18
C ALA A 97 37.70 8.76 7.03
N LYS A 98 37.10 8.71 8.22
CA LYS A 98 36.98 9.80 9.19
C LYS A 98 38.05 9.74 10.28
N THR A 99 38.57 8.55 10.58
CA THR A 99 39.58 8.34 11.62
C THR A 99 40.87 7.76 11.03
N ASP A 100 41.98 7.90 11.75
CA ASP A 100 43.25 7.29 11.30
C ASP A 100 43.19 5.76 11.31
N GLU A 101 42.32 5.19 12.16
CA GLU A 101 42.08 3.75 12.27
C GLU A 101 41.33 3.19 11.05
N GLU A 102 40.55 4.00 10.34
CA GLU A 102 39.83 3.61 9.13
C GLU A 102 40.71 3.65 7.88
N ILE A 103 41.77 4.47 7.86
CA ILE A 103 42.64 4.63 6.68
C ILE A 103 43.26 3.29 6.21
N PRO A 104 43.78 2.41 7.08
CA PRO A 104 44.26 1.09 6.67
C PRO A 104 43.22 0.24 5.94
N ASN A 105 41.92 0.40 6.25
CA ASN A 105 40.86 -0.34 5.56
C ASN A 105 40.72 0.10 4.11
N LEU A 106 41.04 1.36 3.77
CA LEU A 106 41.04 1.82 2.39
C LEU A 106 42.03 1.03 1.53
N ASN A 107 43.22 0.71 2.06
CA ASN A 107 44.21 -0.09 1.33
C ASN A 107 43.65 -1.46 0.92
N LYS A 108 42.86 -2.11 1.78
CA LYS A 108 42.19 -3.37 1.47
C LYS A 108 41.28 -3.25 0.26
N TYR A 109 40.47 -2.19 0.18
CA TYR A 109 39.57 -1.97 -0.95
C TYR A 109 40.30 -1.60 -2.24
N MET A 110 41.43 -0.89 -2.15
CA MET A 110 42.32 -0.66 -3.29
C MET A 110 42.94 -1.95 -3.83
N GLU A 111 43.36 -2.87 -2.96
CA GLU A 111 43.84 -4.20 -3.40
C GLU A 111 42.73 -5.00 -4.08
N ILE A 112 41.51 -4.99 -3.51
CA ILE A 112 40.36 -5.61 -4.15
C ILE A 112 40.09 -4.99 -5.54
N ALA A 113 40.18 -3.67 -5.67
CA ALA A 113 40.02 -2.98 -6.95
C ALA A 113 41.03 -3.47 -7.99
N LYS A 114 42.31 -3.60 -7.61
CA LYS A 114 43.37 -4.14 -8.48
C LYS A 114 43.05 -5.54 -8.98
N THR A 115 42.58 -6.44 -8.12
CA THR A 115 42.25 -7.83 -8.54
C THR A 115 41.18 -7.90 -9.64
N LYS A 116 40.34 -6.87 -9.76
CA LYS A 116 39.24 -6.80 -10.74
C LYS A 116 39.46 -5.77 -11.83
N ASN A 117 40.64 -5.15 -11.89
CA ASN A 117 40.97 -4.06 -12.80
C ASN A 117 39.98 -2.88 -12.72
N VAL A 118 39.47 -2.57 -11.53
CA VAL A 118 38.63 -1.39 -11.30
C VAL A 118 39.54 -0.19 -11.06
N PRO A 119 39.45 0.89 -11.86
CA PRO A 119 40.27 2.07 -11.64
C PRO A 119 39.86 2.75 -10.33
N VAL A 120 40.83 3.10 -9.50
CA VAL A 120 40.61 3.81 -8.25
C VAL A 120 41.72 4.82 -7.98
N GLU A 121 41.39 5.91 -7.31
CA GLU A 121 42.34 6.92 -6.86
C GLU A 121 42.20 7.13 -5.35
N LEU A 122 43.33 7.30 -4.65
CA LEU A 122 43.29 7.76 -3.27
C LEU A 122 43.26 9.29 -3.28
N TRP A 123 42.22 9.88 -2.70
CA TRP A 123 42.09 11.31 -2.52
C TRP A 123 42.46 11.71 -1.10
N ASP A 124 43.20 12.81 -0.99
CA ASP A 124 43.53 13.46 0.27
C ASP A 124 42.47 14.51 0.64
N TYR A 125 42.62 15.09 1.84
CA TYR A 125 41.74 16.12 2.36
C TYR A 125 41.51 17.28 1.37
N GLU A 126 42.57 17.82 0.78
CA GLU A 126 42.48 18.97 -0.14
C GLU A 126 41.66 18.62 -1.39
N LYS A 127 41.91 17.45 -2.00
CA LYS A 127 41.16 17.02 -3.18
C LYS A 127 39.69 16.73 -2.82
N ILE A 128 39.42 16.09 -1.68
CA ILE A 128 38.06 15.79 -1.22
C ILE A 128 37.27 17.09 -1.06
N HIS A 129 37.78 18.08 -0.33
CA HIS A 129 37.04 19.32 -0.08
C HIS A 129 37.01 20.26 -1.28
N LYS A 130 37.91 20.10 -2.25
CA LYS A 130 37.80 20.78 -3.56
C LYS A 130 36.65 20.20 -4.39
N GLU A 131 36.54 18.88 -4.48
CA GLU A 131 35.54 18.21 -5.31
C GLU A 131 34.16 18.14 -4.63
N GLU A 132 34.13 17.95 -3.32
CA GLU A 132 32.95 17.83 -2.46
C GLU A 132 33.01 18.79 -1.26
N PRO A 133 32.81 20.11 -1.48
CA PRO A 133 33.01 21.14 -0.46
C PRO A 133 32.04 21.06 0.73
N ASN A 134 30.92 20.35 0.58
CA ASN A 134 29.90 20.22 1.63
C ASN A 134 30.16 19.05 2.59
N LEU A 135 31.20 18.24 2.34
CA LEU A 135 31.57 17.15 3.24
C LEU A 135 32.17 17.68 4.55
N SER A 136 32.02 16.91 5.61
CA SER A 136 32.55 17.26 6.93
C SER A 136 34.08 17.31 6.94
N GLU A 137 34.64 18.30 7.62
CA GLU A 137 36.08 18.49 7.81
C GLU A 137 36.77 17.31 8.54
N ASN A 138 36.01 16.40 9.16
CA ASN A 138 36.56 15.21 9.80
C ASN A 138 36.98 14.11 8.82
N ILE A 139 36.65 14.22 7.52
CA ILE A 139 37.03 13.24 6.51
C ILE A 139 38.51 13.44 6.17
N LYS A 140 39.32 12.41 6.39
CA LYS A 140 40.78 12.48 6.24
C LYS A 140 41.25 12.03 4.86
N LYS A 141 40.68 10.93 4.35
CA LYS A 141 41.03 10.31 3.07
C LYS A 141 39.81 9.62 2.46
N ALA A 142 39.85 9.43 1.14
CA ALA A 142 38.82 8.68 0.44
C ALA A 142 39.40 7.87 -0.72
N ILE A 143 38.78 6.74 -1.04
CA ILE A 143 38.98 6.09 -2.34
C ILE A 143 37.90 6.63 -3.27
N TYR A 144 38.33 7.18 -4.40
CA TYR A 144 37.48 7.53 -5.51
C TYR A 144 37.40 6.41 -6.53
N CYS A 145 36.19 6.04 -6.92
CA CYS A 145 35.95 5.10 -8.02
C CYS A 145 35.09 5.78 -9.11
N PRO A 146 35.66 6.08 -10.30
CA PRO A 146 34.96 6.81 -11.35
C PRO A 146 33.88 5.99 -12.07
N THR A 147 33.88 4.67 -11.92
CA THR A 147 32.96 3.77 -12.66
C THR A 147 31.62 3.54 -11.96
N THR A 148 31.41 4.08 -10.76
CA THR A 148 30.10 4.01 -10.11
C THR A 148 29.11 4.95 -10.82
N SER A 149 27.90 4.45 -11.02
CA SER A 149 26.79 5.23 -11.56
C SER A 149 25.56 5.08 -10.69
N VAL A 150 24.58 5.94 -10.90
CA VAL A 150 23.21 5.80 -10.37
C VAL A 150 22.25 5.69 -11.55
N LEU A 151 21.24 4.84 -11.44
CA LEU A 151 20.18 4.70 -12.44
C LEU A 151 18.81 4.87 -11.79
N ASP A 152 17.79 5.16 -12.61
CA ASP A 152 16.40 5.00 -12.21
C ASP A 152 16.01 3.51 -12.37
N PRO A 153 15.72 2.81 -11.25
CA PRO A 153 15.44 1.37 -11.32
C PRO A 153 14.04 1.07 -11.89
N TYR A 154 13.11 2.02 -11.84
CA TYR A 154 11.79 1.92 -12.48
C TYR A 154 11.95 2.01 -13.99
N GLU A 155 12.57 3.07 -14.50
CA GLU A 155 12.76 3.26 -15.93
C GLU A 155 13.54 2.11 -16.56
N PHE A 156 14.62 1.65 -15.90
CA PHE A 156 15.38 0.49 -16.36
C PHE A 156 14.52 -0.77 -16.49
N THR A 157 13.71 -1.07 -15.45
CA THR A 157 12.88 -2.29 -15.42
C THR A 157 11.69 -2.20 -16.37
N ILE A 158 11.09 -1.01 -16.50
CA ILE A 158 10.01 -0.75 -17.45
C ILE A 158 10.55 -0.86 -18.89
N ALA A 159 11.68 -0.23 -19.20
CA ALA A 159 12.28 -0.26 -20.54
C ALA A 159 12.65 -1.69 -20.97
N THR A 160 13.22 -2.50 -20.06
CA THR A 160 13.53 -3.91 -20.33
C THR A 160 12.26 -4.74 -20.54
N CYS A 161 11.21 -4.55 -19.74
CA CYS A 161 9.91 -5.20 -19.94
C CYS A 161 9.23 -4.79 -21.26
N LEU A 162 9.23 -3.50 -21.59
CA LEU A 162 8.66 -2.99 -22.84
C LEU A 162 9.39 -3.54 -24.05
N THR A 163 10.72 -3.64 -23.98
CA THR A 163 11.53 -4.28 -25.03
C THR A 163 11.18 -5.75 -25.20
N ALA A 164 11.06 -6.50 -24.10
CA ALA A 164 10.64 -7.89 -24.14
C ALA A 164 9.24 -8.06 -24.75
N LYS A 165 8.30 -7.19 -24.37
CA LYS A 165 6.93 -7.18 -24.89
C LYS A 165 6.88 -6.85 -26.38
N ALA A 166 7.65 -5.87 -26.83
CA ALA A 166 7.78 -5.52 -28.25
C ALA A 166 8.31 -6.68 -29.10
N ASN A 167 9.15 -7.54 -28.50
CA ASN A 167 9.68 -8.75 -29.11
C ASN A 167 8.76 -9.98 -28.95
N GLY A 168 7.54 -9.82 -28.43
CA GLY A 168 6.52 -10.87 -28.37
C GLY A 168 6.40 -11.61 -27.04
N VAL A 169 7.06 -11.17 -25.97
CA VAL A 169 6.84 -11.73 -24.62
C VAL A 169 5.48 -11.30 -24.09
N HIS A 170 4.70 -12.24 -23.55
CA HIS A 170 3.42 -11.93 -22.90
C HIS A 170 3.65 -11.60 -21.41
N ILE A 171 3.28 -10.39 -21.00
CA ILE A 171 3.42 -9.94 -19.61
C ILE A 171 2.05 -9.93 -18.93
N TYR A 172 1.95 -10.60 -17.79
CA TYR A 172 0.73 -10.75 -16.99
C TYR A 172 0.93 -10.17 -15.61
N THR A 173 0.42 -8.96 -15.37
CA THR A 173 0.35 -8.37 -14.03
C THR A 173 -0.90 -8.88 -13.28
N SER A 174 -1.01 -8.57 -11.99
CA SER A 174 -2.09 -9.05 -11.10
C SER A 174 -2.30 -10.57 -11.17
N THR A 175 -1.19 -11.30 -11.34
CA THR A 175 -1.17 -12.75 -11.60
C THR A 175 -0.28 -13.44 -10.57
N THR A 176 -0.80 -13.61 -9.37
CA THR A 176 -0.14 -14.33 -8.27
C THR A 176 -0.06 -15.82 -8.57
N VAL A 177 1.15 -16.38 -8.60
CA VAL A 177 1.38 -17.83 -8.63
C VAL A 177 1.26 -18.40 -7.22
N ASN A 178 0.44 -19.43 -7.04
CA ASN A 178 0.23 -20.08 -5.74
C ASN A 178 0.40 -21.61 -5.77
N GLY A 179 0.74 -22.18 -6.93
CA GLY A 179 1.06 -23.59 -7.04
C GLY A 179 1.77 -23.90 -8.35
N ILE A 180 2.66 -24.89 -8.30
CA ILE A 180 3.37 -25.40 -9.48
C ILE A 180 3.31 -26.93 -9.42
N LYS A 181 3.00 -27.58 -10.54
CA LYS A 181 2.93 -29.03 -10.63
C LYS A 181 3.78 -29.51 -11.79
N LYS A 182 4.62 -30.52 -11.54
CA LYS A 182 5.25 -31.25 -12.63
C LYS A 182 4.20 -32.08 -13.38
N ILE A 183 4.27 -32.06 -14.71
CA ILE A 183 3.44 -32.86 -15.61
C ILE A 183 4.35 -33.59 -16.60
N ASP A 184 3.79 -34.51 -17.40
CA ASP A 184 4.58 -35.37 -18.30
C ASP A 184 5.54 -34.60 -19.22
N ASN A 185 5.12 -33.43 -19.72
CA ASN A 185 5.91 -32.60 -20.63
C ASN A 185 6.07 -31.16 -20.14
N GLY A 186 6.53 -31.01 -18.89
CA GLY A 186 6.89 -29.72 -18.30
C GLY A 186 6.19 -29.46 -16.97
N TYR A 187 5.58 -28.28 -16.85
CA TYR A 187 5.03 -27.74 -15.61
C TYR A 187 3.67 -27.07 -15.84
N GLU A 188 2.73 -27.32 -14.95
CA GLU A 188 1.49 -26.53 -14.79
C GLU A 188 1.71 -25.50 -13.65
N VAL A 189 1.64 -24.22 -13.99
CA VAL A 189 1.65 -23.10 -13.05
C VAL A 189 0.21 -22.67 -12.79
N VAL A 190 -0.19 -22.68 -11.52
CA VAL A 190 -1.54 -22.33 -11.07
C VAL A 190 -1.49 -20.95 -10.42
N CYS A 191 -2.41 -20.08 -10.83
CA CYS A 191 -2.57 -18.75 -10.29
C CYS A 191 -3.76 -18.67 -9.33
N GLU A 192 -3.74 -17.69 -8.43
CA GLU A 192 -4.77 -17.46 -7.41
C GLU A 192 -6.17 -17.27 -7.98
N ASN A 193 -6.28 -16.60 -9.13
CA ASN A 193 -7.54 -16.41 -9.86
C ASN A 193 -8.01 -17.64 -10.66
N GLY A 194 -7.35 -18.79 -10.51
CA GLY A 194 -7.66 -20.03 -11.20
C GLY A 194 -7.14 -20.12 -12.65
N LYS A 195 -6.46 -19.09 -13.17
CA LYS A 195 -5.73 -19.20 -14.44
C LYS A 195 -4.61 -20.22 -14.33
N LYS A 196 -4.34 -20.89 -15.45
CA LYS A 196 -3.33 -21.94 -15.55
C LYS A 196 -2.42 -21.69 -16.74
N PHE A 197 -1.13 -21.86 -16.53
CA PHE A 197 -0.10 -21.75 -17.54
C PHE A 197 0.65 -23.08 -17.65
N ILE A 198 0.84 -23.57 -18.86
CA ILE A 198 1.61 -24.78 -19.14
C ILE A 198 2.93 -24.35 -19.76
N ALA A 199 4.05 -24.74 -19.17
CA ALA A 199 5.39 -24.35 -19.60
C ALA A 199 6.34 -25.56 -19.64
N LYS A 200 7.29 -25.58 -20.58
CA LYS A 200 8.36 -26.58 -20.59
C LYS A 200 9.47 -26.22 -19.60
N VAL A 201 9.73 -24.92 -19.44
CA VAL A 201 10.77 -24.37 -18.57
C VAL A 201 10.18 -23.28 -17.66
N LEU A 202 10.62 -23.27 -16.40
CA LEU A 202 10.28 -22.23 -15.43
C LEU A 202 11.53 -21.46 -15.00
N LEU A 203 11.43 -20.13 -14.92
CA LEU A 203 12.44 -19.28 -14.28
C LEU A 203 11.84 -18.66 -13.02
N ASN A 204 12.48 -18.94 -11.87
CA ASN A 204 12.10 -18.36 -10.60
C ASN A 204 12.88 -17.06 -10.37
N CYS A 205 12.21 -15.93 -10.58
CA CYS A 205 12.74 -14.58 -10.39
C CYS A 205 11.96 -13.81 -9.32
N ALA A 206 11.34 -14.52 -8.37
CA ALA A 206 10.38 -13.97 -7.41
C ALA A 206 11.00 -13.16 -6.25
N GLY A 207 12.27 -12.76 -6.36
CA GLY A 207 12.99 -11.97 -5.35
C GLY A 207 13.01 -12.66 -3.98
N VAL A 208 12.59 -11.95 -2.93
CA VAL A 208 12.53 -12.49 -1.57
C VAL A 208 11.57 -13.69 -1.42
N PHE A 209 10.65 -13.88 -2.36
CA PHE A 209 9.72 -15.00 -2.40
C PHE A 209 10.27 -16.23 -3.16
N ALA A 210 11.51 -16.18 -3.66
CA ALA A 210 12.06 -17.26 -4.48
C ALA A 210 12.11 -18.61 -3.75
N SER A 211 12.42 -18.63 -2.44
CA SER A 211 12.37 -19.87 -1.64
C SER A 211 10.95 -20.46 -1.62
N GLN A 212 9.93 -19.65 -1.34
CA GLN A 212 8.52 -20.08 -1.33
C GLN A 212 8.02 -20.57 -2.69
N VAL A 213 8.46 -19.94 -3.79
CA VAL A 213 8.11 -20.40 -5.15
C VAL A 213 8.76 -21.75 -5.46
N SER A 214 10.01 -21.97 -5.02
CA SER A 214 10.68 -23.28 -5.17
C SER A 214 9.96 -24.37 -4.37
N GLU A 215 9.54 -24.06 -3.14
CA GLU A 215 8.77 -24.96 -2.26
C GLU A 215 7.45 -25.46 -2.87
N MET A 216 6.89 -24.73 -3.84
CA MET A 216 5.69 -25.18 -4.57
C MET A 216 5.94 -26.42 -5.41
N LEU A 217 7.20 -26.71 -5.77
CA LEU A 217 7.58 -27.84 -6.62
C LEU A 217 8.42 -28.89 -5.88
N TYR A 218 9.34 -28.47 -5.02
CA TYR A 218 10.20 -29.35 -4.22
C TYR A 218 10.65 -28.64 -2.94
N PRO A 219 10.99 -29.37 -1.85
CA PRO A 219 11.54 -28.74 -0.64
C PRO A 219 12.75 -27.88 -1.00
N ALA A 220 12.70 -26.58 -0.71
CA ALA A 220 13.82 -25.69 -1.01
C ALA A 220 15.04 -26.09 -0.16
N ASP A 221 16.20 -26.20 -0.80
CA ASP A 221 17.50 -26.44 -0.18
C ASP A 221 18.18 -25.14 0.29
N PHE A 222 17.48 -24.01 0.19
CA PHE A 222 17.94 -22.70 0.62
C PHE A 222 16.84 -21.91 1.33
N HIS A 223 17.27 -21.04 2.23
CA HIS A 223 16.41 -20.10 2.95
C HIS A 223 16.78 -18.66 2.59
N ILE A 224 15.78 -17.79 2.46
CA ILE A 224 15.97 -16.34 2.30
C ILE A 224 15.49 -15.65 3.57
N THR A 225 16.38 -14.94 4.24
CA THR A 225 16.02 -14.03 5.34
C THR A 225 15.85 -12.62 4.78
N ALA A 226 14.67 -12.01 4.96
CA ALA A 226 14.45 -10.64 4.52
C ALA A 226 15.17 -9.65 5.44
N ARG A 227 15.71 -8.60 4.82
CA ARG A 227 16.32 -7.46 5.51
C ARG A 227 15.73 -6.19 4.92
N LYS A 228 14.92 -5.50 5.72
CA LYS A 228 14.32 -4.21 5.37
C LYS A 228 15.38 -3.11 5.48
N GLY A 229 15.37 -2.22 4.51
CA GLY A 229 16.19 -1.01 4.49
C GLY A 229 15.33 0.16 4.07
N GLU A 230 15.44 1.25 4.81
CA GLU A 230 14.70 2.48 4.57
C GLU A 230 15.63 3.55 4.05
N GLU A 231 15.22 4.21 2.97
CA GLU A 231 15.93 5.31 2.35
C GLU A 231 15.06 6.57 2.40
N TYR A 232 15.72 7.71 2.62
CA TYR A 232 15.09 9.02 2.68
C TYR A 232 15.41 9.78 1.41
N LEU A 233 14.39 10.17 0.66
CA LEU A 233 14.55 11.05 -0.49
C LEU A 233 14.38 12.51 -0.04
N LEU A 234 15.45 13.29 -0.16
CA LEU A 234 15.48 14.70 0.20
C LEU A 234 14.98 15.57 -0.98
N ASP A 235 14.51 16.77 -0.63
CA ASP A 235 13.98 17.74 -1.59
C ASP A 235 15.02 18.11 -2.66
N ARG A 236 14.57 18.28 -3.92
CA ARG A 236 15.40 18.67 -5.07
C ARG A 236 16.11 20.02 -4.86
N LYS A 237 15.67 20.86 -3.93
CA LYS A 237 16.41 22.07 -3.51
C LYS A 237 17.83 21.79 -3.02
N LEU A 238 18.11 20.56 -2.57
CA LEU A 238 19.45 20.13 -2.16
C LEU A 238 20.28 19.57 -3.32
N GLN A 239 19.79 19.65 -4.56
CA GLN A 239 20.53 19.20 -5.74
C GLN A 239 21.93 19.82 -5.79
N GLY A 240 22.93 18.97 -6.04
CA GLY A 240 24.33 19.38 -6.10
C GLY A 240 25.01 19.54 -4.74
N MET A 241 24.34 19.26 -3.62
CA MET A 241 24.99 19.21 -2.31
C MET A 241 26.09 18.14 -2.26
N VAL A 242 25.90 17.02 -2.95
CA VAL A 242 26.97 16.06 -3.28
C VAL A 242 26.99 15.80 -4.78
N LYS A 243 28.18 15.55 -5.35
CA LYS A 243 28.36 15.20 -6.77
C LYS A 243 28.55 13.69 -6.97
N HIS A 244 29.15 13.02 -6.00
CA HIS A 244 29.49 11.61 -5.98
C HIS A 244 28.61 10.85 -4.98
N VAL A 245 28.49 9.53 -5.14
CA VAL A 245 27.91 8.69 -4.08
C VAL A 245 28.90 8.62 -2.91
N ILE A 246 28.46 8.93 -1.69
CA ILE A 246 29.30 8.92 -0.50
C ILE A 246 29.06 7.64 0.31
N PHE A 247 30.11 6.84 0.47
CA PHE A 247 30.14 5.63 1.27
C PHE A 247 30.98 5.84 2.53
N PRO A 248 30.48 5.53 3.73
CA PRO A 248 31.36 5.39 4.89
C PRO A 248 32.24 4.12 4.74
N CYS A 249 33.41 4.12 5.36
CA CYS A 249 34.20 2.91 5.49
C CYS A 249 33.39 1.82 6.21
N PRO A 250 33.19 0.62 5.63
CA PRO A 250 32.33 -0.40 6.24
C PRO A 250 32.87 -0.91 7.58
N THR A 251 31.99 -1.04 8.58
CA THR A 251 32.32 -1.52 9.93
C THR A 251 32.13 -3.04 10.12
N GLY A 252 31.85 -3.77 9.04
CA GLY A 252 31.67 -5.24 9.04
C GLY A 252 30.24 -5.75 9.24
N VAL A 253 29.31 -4.91 9.73
CA VAL A 253 27.89 -5.28 9.97
C VAL A 253 26.95 -4.76 8.87
N THR A 254 27.19 -3.55 8.39
CA THR A 254 26.43 -2.91 7.30
C THR A 254 27.39 -2.15 6.38
N LYS A 255 26.91 -1.75 5.19
CA LYS A 255 27.62 -0.80 4.31
C LYS A 255 27.59 0.65 4.85
N GLY A 256 26.92 0.87 5.98
CA GLY A 256 26.62 2.19 6.54
C GLY A 256 25.53 2.95 5.76
N THR A 257 25.17 4.11 6.28
CA THR A 257 24.24 5.05 5.63
C THR A 257 24.98 5.81 4.53
N LEU A 258 24.45 5.74 3.31
CA LEU A 258 24.99 6.37 2.12
C LEU A 258 24.37 7.75 1.90
N ILE A 259 25.06 8.60 1.14
CA ILE A 259 24.48 9.81 0.54
C ILE A 259 24.60 9.67 -0.96
N ILE A 260 23.46 9.70 -1.67
CA ILE A 260 23.37 9.27 -3.06
C ILE A 260 22.74 10.41 -3.87
N PRO A 261 23.46 11.08 -4.77
CA PRO A 261 22.83 11.93 -5.77
C PRO A 261 22.03 11.02 -6.72
N THR A 262 20.73 11.26 -6.90
CA THR A 262 19.90 10.47 -7.80
C THR A 262 19.99 11.01 -9.24
N VAL A 263 19.51 10.24 -10.21
CA VAL A 263 19.45 10.71 -11.62
C VAL A 263 18.52 11.91 -11.79
N ASP A 264 17.51 12.06 -10.94
CA ASP A 264 16.54 13.16 -10.95
C ASP A 264 17.03 14.44 -10.24
N GLY A 265 18.27 14.43 -9.75
CA GLY A 265 18.89 15.52 -9.02
C GLY A 265 18.46 15.65 -7.56
N THR A 266 17.62 14.75 -7.04
CA THR A 266 17.35 14.64 -5.60
C THR A 266 18.53 13.98 -4.89
N ILE A 267 18.53 14.01 -3.55
CA ILE A 267 19.53 13.31 -2.75
C ILE A 267 18.83 12.25 -1.93
N MET A 268 19.36 11.04 -1.94
CA MET A 268 18.86 9.93 -1.16
C MET A 268 19.83 9.57 -0.05
N VAL A 269 19.31 9.34 1.16
CA VAL A 269 20.09 8.99 2.35
C VAL A 269 19.62 7.67 2.92
N GLY A 270 20.51 6.70 3.06
CA GLY A 270 20.13 5.36 3.51
C GLY A 270 21.02 4.26 2.94
N PRO A 271 20.63 2.98 3.07
CA PRO A 271 19.52 2.52 3.88
C PRO A 271 19.90 2.33 5.36
N ASN A 272 18.91 2.25 6.26
CA ASN A 272 19.09 1.52 7.52
C ASN A 272 19.05 -0.01 7.27
N ALA A 273 19.07 -0.82 8.32
CA ALA A 273 19.15 -2.27 8.18
C ALA A 273 18.44 -3.00 9.32
N ASP A 274 17.29 -3.59 9.03
CA ASP A 274 16.47 -4.32 10.00
C ASP A 274 16.10 -5.71 9.48
N ILE A 275 16.31 -6.75 10.30
CA ILE A 275 16.00 -8.14 9.91
C ILE A 275 14.50 -8.37 10.11
N GLN A 276 13.84 -8.95 9.11
CA GLN A 276 12.39 -9.15 9.13
C GLN A 276 12.01 -10.62 9.03
N ASP A 277 11.04 -11.03 9.86
CA ASP A 277 10.37 -12.32 9.74
C ASP A 277 9.37 -12.36 8.58
N SER A 278 8.89 -11.17 8.14
CA SER A 278 7.91 -11.02 7.07
C SER A 278 8.55 -10.53 5.77
N TYR A 279 8.25 -11.20 4.65
CA TYR A 279 8.66 -10.79 3.30
C TYR A 279 7.87 -9.61 2.73
N THR A 280 6.79 -9.20 3.40
CA THR A 280 5.89 -8.13 2.93
C THR A 280 5.89 -6.91 3.82
N ASP A 281 6.69 -6.89 4.89
CA ASP A 281 6.79 -5.69 5.72
C ASP A 281 7.56 -4.59 4.97
N ALA A 282 6.80 -3.66 4.40
CA ALA A 282 7.28 -2.44 3.77
C ALA A 282 6.98 -1.19 4.63
N THR A 283 6.63 -1.38 5.91
CA THR A 283 6.37 -0.24 6.80
C THR A 283 7.67 0.49 7.12
N THR A 284 7.63 1.81 7.09
CA THR A 284 8.75 2.63 7.56
C THR A 284 8.77 2.66 9.09
N THR A 285 9.94 2.56 9.70
CA THR A 285 10.15 2.89 11.10
C THR A 285 9.75 4.36 11.29
N ASN A 286 9.01 4.66 12.34
CA ASN A 286 8.38 5.97 12.53
C ASN A 286 9.43 7.10 12.53
N LEU A 287 9.51 7.84 11.42
CA LEU A 287 10.34 9.05 11.24
C LEU A 287 10.19 10.06 12.38
N THR A 288 8.99 10.10 12.94
CA THR A 288 8.59 10.98 14.04
C THR A 288 9.37 10.67 15.32
N GLN A 289 9.71 9.40 15.59
CA GLN A 289 10.50 9.05 16.77
C GLN A 289 12.01 9.34 16.62
N GLN A 290 12.56 9.26 15.40
CA GLN A 290 14.00 9.48 15.18
C GLN A 290 14.37 10.95 14.95
N ALA A 291 13.47 11.77 14.41
CA ALA A 291 13.73 13.19 14.20
C ALA A 291 13.64 14.04 15.49
N GLY A 292 13.34 13.44 16.65
CA GLY A 292 13.15 14.16 17.92
C GLY A 292 11.88 15.04 17.96
N HIS A 293 11.07 14.98 16.91
CA HIS A 293 9.85 15.75 16.74
C HIS A 293 8.65 14.90 17.13
N ASN A 294 7.93 15.30 18.19
CA ASN A 294 6.71 14.63 18.68
C ASN A 294 5.53 14.81 17.71
N VAL A 295 5.66 14.37 16.47
CA VAL A 295 4.59 14.37 15.48
C VAL A 295 3.57 13.31 15.89
N GLN A 296 2.42 13.79 16.34
CA GLN A 296 1.31 12.93 16.72
C GLN A 296 0.64 12.39 15.45
N LEU A 297 0.38 11.08 15.46
CA LEU A 297 -0.33 10.41 14.37
C LEU A 297 -1.80 10.24 14.76
N ASN A 298 -2.68 10.44 13.78
CA ASN A 298 -4.09 10.14 13.97
C ASN A 298 -4.28 8.61 14.07
N PRO A 299 -4.89 8.08 15.15
CA PRO A 299 -5.00 6.63 15.37
C PRO A 299 -5.86 5.91 14.31
N ARG A 300 -6.68 6.65 13.54
CA ARG A 300 -7.59 6.13 12.53
C ARG A 300 -7.01 6.19 11.12
N THR A 301 -6.48 7.34 10.72
CA THR A 301 -5.91 7.54 9.36
C THR A 301 -4.45 7.14 9.29
N ARG A 302 -3.76 6.98 10.43
CA ARG A 302 -2.32 6.73 10.54
C ARG A 302 -1.42 7.80 9.91
N GLY A 303 -2.00 8.90 9.43
CA GLY A 303 -1.27 10.07 8.94
C GLY A 303 -0.92 11.05 10.05
N PRO A 304 -0.03 12.03 9.79
CA PRO A 304 0.27 13.12 10.71
C PRO A 304 -0.99 13.94 11.05
N ILE A 305 -1.13 14.33 12.30
CA ILE A 305 -2.13 15.32 12.74
C ILE A 305 -1.66 16.68 12.24
N VAL A 306 -2.50 17.35 11.45
CA VAL A 306 -2.16 18.66 10.83
C VAL A 306 -3.22 19.72 11.12
N ASP A 307 -2.84 20.99 10.97
CA ASP A 307 -3.78 22.12 10.97
C ASP A 307 -4.42 22.39 9.59
N GLY A 308 -5.28 23.41 9.55
CA GLY A 308 -5.96 23.93 8.35
C GLY A 308 -5.06 24.22 7.15
N PHE A 309 -3.78 24.45 7.43
CA PHE A 309 -2.75 24.77 6.47
C PHE A 309 -1.72 23.65 6.32
N ARG A 310 -2.06 22.44 6.76
CA ARG A 310 -1.25 21.23 6.65
C ARG A 310 0.05 21.27 7.45
N CYS A 311 0.15 22.18 8.41
CA CYS A 311 1.28 22.30 9.30
C CYS A 311 1.17 21.24 10.41
N VAL A 312 2.25 20.49 10.63
CA VAL A 312 2.39 19.54 11.74
C VAL A 312 2.95 20.27 12.96
N GLU A 313 4.02 21.05 12.72
CA GLU A 313 4.66 21.98 13.64
C GLU A 313 5.43 23.04 12.83
N LYS A 314 5.89 24.11 13.47
CA LYS A 314 6.54 25.25 12.78
C LYS A 314 7.67 24.77 11.85
N GLY A 315 7.49 24.97 10.54
CA GLY A 315 8.46 24.59 9.52
C GLY A 315 8.28 23.18 8.93
N ILE A 316 7.34 22.38 9.43
CA ILE A 316 7.07 21.01 8.98
C ILE A 316 5.61 20.91 8.51
N TYR A 317 5.43 20.54 7.25
CA TYR A 317 4.12 20.41 6.60
C TYR A 317 3.94 19.00 6.02
N ALA A 318 2.71 18.49 6.03
CA ALA A 318 2.40 17.15 5.52
C ALA A 318 1.15 17.18 4.61
N ALA A 319 1.28 16.66 3.39
CA ALA A 319 0.19 16.52 2.43
C ALA A 319 0.10 15.07 1.93
N GLY A 320 -1.10 14.59 1.58
CA GLY A 320 -1.29 13.35 0.81
C GLY A 320 -1.08 12.02 1.54
N ASN A 321 -0.80 12.00 2.85
CA ASN A 321 -0.55 10.75 3.61
C ASN A 321 -1.51 10.50 4.77
N GLN A 322 -2.75 10.99 4.69
CA GLN A 322 -3.81 10.48 5.56
C GLN A 322 -4.43 9.26 4.87
N LEU A 323 -3.88 8.08 5.16
CA LEU A 323 -4.03 6.77 4.50
C LEU A 323 -5.47 6.30 4.17
N HIS A 324 -6.50 7.02 4.62
CA HIS A 324 -7.92 6.70 4.41
C HIS A 324 -8.79 7.88 3.97
N VAL A 325 -8.23 9.07 3.73
CA VAL A 325 -9.04 10.27 3.45
C VAL A 325 -9.33 10.42 1.97
N HIS A 326 -8.39 10.05 1.10
CA HIS A 326 -8.50 10.34 -0.33
C HIS A 326 -8.10 9.12 -1.16
N ASP A 327 -9.11 8.42 -1.71
CA ASP A 327 -8.92 7.35 -2.72
C ASP A 327 -8.56 7.93 -4.12
N LEU A 328 -8.44 9.25 -4.26
CA LEU A 328 -8.25 9.95 -5.54
C LEU A 328 -7.00 10.84 -5.51
N ALA A 329 -6.18 10.75 -6.56
CA ALA A 329 -4.93 11.50 -6.73
C ALA A 329 -5.13 13.03 -6.84
N ASP A 330 -6.33 13.48 -7.21
CA ASP A 330 -6.66 14.89 -7.38
C ASP A 330 -6.64 15.66 -6.05
N GLU A 331 -7.10 15.03 -4.97
CA GLU A 331 -7.12 15.65 -3.64
C GLU A 331 -5.71 15.74 -3.03
N ALA A 332 -4.83 14.76 -3.30
CA ALA A 332 -3.42 14.83 -2.90
C ALA A 332 -2.69 16.03 -3.54
N SER A 333 -3.04 16.36 -4.79
CA SER A 333 -2.47 17.52 -5.50
C SER A 333 -2.93 18.86 -4.91
N ASN A 334 -4.21 18.96 -4.55
CA ASN A 334 -4.77 20.15 -3.89
C ASN A 334 -4.19 20.36 -2.48
N GLU A 335 -4.03 19.30 -1.69
CA GLU A 335 -3.37 19.39 -0.39
C GLU A 335 -1.90 19.81 -0.50
N GLY A 336 -1.20 19.31 -1.52
CA GLY A 336 0.16 19.75 -1.84
C GLY A 336 0.25 21.24 -2.14
N ALA A 337 -0.73 21.79 -2.87
CA ALA A 337 -0.81 23.23 -3.14
C ALA A 337 -1.06 24.06 -1.86
N ILE A 338 -2.00 23.62 -1.00
CA ILE A 338 -2.29 24.29 0.28
C ILE A 338 -1.07 24.25 1.20
N ALA A 339 -0.40 23.10 1.32
CA ALA A 339 0.81 22.94 2.13
C ALA A 339 1.96 23.82 1.59
N GLY A 340 2.14 23.87 0.26
CA GLY A 340 3.14 24.71 -0.39
C GLY A 340 2.90 26.21 -0.19
N GLU A 341 1.66 26.68 -0.36
CA GLU A 341 1.28 28.07 -0.07
C GLU A 341 1.48 28.40 1.41
N ALA A 342 1.05 27.50 2.31
CA ALA A 342 1.19 27.67 3.75
C ALA A 342 2.65 27.76 4.21
N ALA A 343 3.53 26.91 3.64
CA ALA A 343 4.95 26.91 3.90
C ALA A 343 5.64 28.18 3.39
N ALA A 344 5.19 28.73 2.24
CA ALA A 344 5.69 30.01 1.74
C ALA A 344 5.24 31.18 2.63
N LEU A 345 3.98 31.18 3.08
CA LEU A 345 3.41 32.25 3.92
C LEU A 345 3.92 32.25 5.37
N SER A 346 4.37 31.12 5.91
CA SER A 346 4.86 31.02 7.30
C SER A 346 6.19 31.71 7.55
N LEU A 347 6.90 32.09 6.48
CA LEU A 347 8.07 32.96 6.55
C LEU A 347 7.72 34.44 6.88
N GLY A 348 6.43 34.77 7.03
CA GLY A 348 5.93 36.13 7.29
C GLY A 348 5.14 36.34 8.60
N GLY A 349 5.00 35.36 9.49
CA GLY A 349 4.33 35.55 10.80
C GLY A 349 3.98 34.26 11.55
N GLU A 350 3.80 34.37 12.87
CA GLU A 350 3.37 33.26 13.73
C GLU A 350 1.88 32.96 13.55
N LYS A 351 1.52 31.67 13.54
CA LYS A 351 0.15 31.19 13.35
C LYS A 351 -0.23 30.28 14.52
N GLU A 352 -1.41 30.52 15.09
CA GLU A 352 -1.94 29.74 16.21
C GLU A 352 -3.13 28.89 15.75
N ALA A 353 -3.19 27.63 16.22
CA ALA A 353 -4.18 26.66 15.80
C ALA A 353 -4.95 26.07 16.99
N ILE A 354 -6.24 25.77 16.77
CA ILE A 354 -7.15 25.17 17.74
C ILE A 354 -7.68 23.83 17.24
N LYS A 355 -8.09 22.96 18.17
CA LYS A 355 -8.46 21.56 17.86
C LYS A 355 -9.86 21.45 17.28
N VAL A 356 -10.04 20.48 16.37
CA VAL A 356 -11.34 20.08 15.83
C VAL A 356 -11.77 18.75 16.46
N ILE A 357 -13.00 18.71 16.97
CA ILE A 357 -13.62 17.54 17.57
C ILE A 357 -14.73 17.06 16.61
N PRO A 358 -14.55 15.90 15.97
CA PRO A 358 -15.57 15.34 15.10
C PRO A 358 -16.82 14.92 15.89
N ALA A 359 -17.98 15.00 15.25
CA ALA A 359 -19.22 14.46 15.80
C ALA A 359 -19.15 12.94 15.96
N PRO A 360 -19.88 12.33 16.91
CA PRO A 360 -19.96 10.86 17.06
C PRO A 360 -20.39 10.12 15.78
N GLU A 361 -21.19 10.76 14.93
CA GLU A 361 -21.67 10.27 13.64
C GLU A 361 -20.58 10.24 12.56
N LEU A 362 -19.46 10.93 12.79
CA LEU A 362 -18.32 11.02 11.89
C LEU A 362 -17.23 10.04 12.30
N LEU A 363 -16.65 9.36 11.30
CA LEU A 363 -15.59 8.39 11.48
C LEU A 363 -14.28 9.07 11.86
N TYR A 364 -14.02 10.21 11.21
CA TYR A 364 -12.92 11.14 11.46
C TYR A 364 -13.27 12.49 10.79
N CYS A 365 -12.56 13.54 11.18
CA CYS A 365 -12.57 14.83 10.51
C CYS A 365 -11.12 15.31 10.34
N VAL A 366 -10.82 15.87 9.18
CA VAL A 366 -9.49 16.35 8.81
C VAL A 366 -9.62 17.70 8.09
N PRO A 367 -8.73 18.66 8.31
CA PRO A 367 -7.65 18.63 9.29
C PRO A 367 -8.17 18.61 10.74
N GLU A 368 -7.37 18.06 11.64
CA GLU A 368 -7.70 17.89 13.06
C GLU A 368 -7.51 19.17 13.88
N ARG A 369 -6.93 20.22 13.28
CA ARG A 369 -6.84 21.57 13.83
C ARG A 369 -7.18 22.60 12.77
N VAL A 370 -7.66 23.77 13.18
CA VAL A 370 -7.86 24.94 12.31
C VAL A 370 -7.06 26.12 12.84
N VAL A 371 -6.53 26.94 11.94
CA VAL A 371 -5.73 28.12 12.28
C VAL A 371 -6.62 29.32 12.46
N ILE A 372 -6.44 30.06 13.55
CA ILE A 372 -7.20 31.28 13.84
C ILE A 372 -6.87 32.31 12.75
N SER A 373 -7.83 32.60 11.86
CA SER A 373 -7.65 33.53 10.74
C SER A 373 -8.98 33.93 10.11
N ASP A 374 -8.96 35.03 9.35
CA ASP A 374 -10.06 35.49 8.49
C ASP A 374 -10.21 34.68 7.19
N LYS A 375 -9.33 33.70 6.96
CA LYS A 375 -9.36 32.82 5.79
C LYS A 375 -10.28 31.63 6.01
N LYS A 376 -11.07 31.31 4.97
CA LYS A 376 -11.85 30.07 4.88
C LYS A 376 -10.93 28.86 4.91
N GLN A 377 -11.28 27.88 5.74
CA GLN A 377 -10.60 26.59 5.86
C GLN A 377 -11.61 25.46 5.68
N LYS A 378 -11.22 24.42 4.95
CA LYS A 378 -12.09 23.28 4.64
C LYS A 378 -11.90 22.18 5.68
N LEU A 379 -12.99 21.72 6.28
CA LEU A 379 -13.03 20.49 7.08
C LEU A 379 -13.67 19.40 6.23
N SER A 380 -13.03 18.23 6.16
CA SER A 380 -13.47 17.06 5.41
C SER A 380 -13.66 15.87 6.35
N PHE A 381 -14.71 15.08 6.16
CA PHE A 381 -15.05 14.00 7.07
C PHE A 381 -15.76 12.84 6.37
N ARG A 382 -15.77 11.67 7.02
CA ARG A 382 -16.53 10.49 6.60
C ARG A 382 -17.63 10.17 7.59
N PHE A 383 -18.80 9.81 7.10
CA PHE A 383 -19.90 9.34 7.94
C PHE A 383 -19.65 7.90 8.41
N ARG A 384 -20.04 7.56 9.63
CA ARG A 384 -19.92 6.20 10.16
C ARG A 384 -20.96 5.24 9.60
N GLN A 385 -22.09 5.76 9.17
CA GLN A 385 -23.22 5.03 8.64
C GLN A 385 -23.95 5.88 7.59
N ASP A 386 -24.92 5.28 6.92
CA ASP A 386 -25.78 5.94 5.95
C ASP A 386 -26.84 6.77 6.68
N PHE A 387 -26.83 8.08 6.46
CA PHE A 387 -27.82 9.02 6.98
C PHE A 387 -28.74 9.57 5.88
N GLY A 388 -28.60 9.12 4.63
CA GLY A 388 -29.23 9.74 3.46
C GLY A 388 -28.63 11.13 3.22
N SER A 389 -29.22 12.15 3.83
CA SER A 389 -28.72 13.53 3.84
C SER A 389 -28.55 14.05 5.26
N ALA A 390 -27.62 14.98 5.47
CA ALA A 390 -27.36 15.55 6.78
C ALA A 390 -26.94 17.01 6.69
N HIS A 391 -27.38 17.80 7.66
CA HIS A 391 -26.88 19.16 7.88
C HIS A 391 -25.74 19.09 8.89
N VAL A 392 -24.55 19.59 8.53
CA VAL A 392 -23.37 19.56 9.40
C VAL A 392 -23.00 20.97 9.84
N ILE A 393 -22.89 21.18 11.15
CA ILE A 393 -22.58 22.49 11.76
C ILE A 393 -21.26 22.41 12.50
N ALA A 394 -20.36 23.34 12.23
CA ALA A 394 -19.14 23.58 13.00
C ALA A 394 -19.35 24.74 13.98
N LYS A 395 -19.11 24.50 15.27
CA LYS A 395 -19.35 25.46 16.36
C LYS A 395 -18.15 25.63 17.27
N ILE A 396 -18.12 26.75 17.98
CA ILE A 396 -17.30 26.97 19.18
C ILE A 396 -18.22 27.42 20.30
N GLY A 397 -18.35 26.59 21.34
CA GLY A 397 -19.44 26.76 22.30
C GLY A 397 -20.78 26.77 21.56
N GLU A 398 -21.52 27.87 21.67
CA GLU A 398 -22.80 28.07 20.98
C GLU A 398 -22.69 28.81 19.62
N THR A 399 -21.52 29.32 19.26
CA THR A 399 -21.34 30.15 18.06
C THR A 399 -21.08 29.28 16.83
N ILE A 400 -21.85 29.46 15.77
CA ILE A 400 -21.66 28.77 14.48
C ILE A 400 -20.56 29.48 13.67
N ILE A 401 -19.56 28.72 13.25
CA ILE A 401 -18.43 29.21 12.44
C ILE A 401 -18.42 28.64 11.00
N GLY A 402 -19.33 27.71 10.71
CA GLY A 402 -19.55 27.13 9.40
C GLY A 402 -20.67 26.09 9.44
N GLU A 403 -21.43 25.96 8.35
CA GLU A 403 -22.48 24.95 8.21
C GLU A 403 -22.63 24.57 6.73
N GLU A 404 -22.99 23.31 6.46
CA GLU A 404 -23.16 22.79 5.11
C GLU A 404 -24.25 21.71 5.06
N GLU A 405 -24.97 21.67 3.94
CA GLU A 405 -25.95 20.63 3.62
C GLU A 405 -25.30 19.52 2.79
N ILE A 406 -25.31 18.30 3.31
CA ILE A 406 -24.71 17.14 2.67
C ILE A 406 -25.81 16.24 2.12
N GLU A 407 -25.97 16.24 0.79
CA GLU A 407 -27.01 15.46 0.11
C GLU A 407 -26.84 13.94 0.23
N HIS A 408 -25.58 13.47 0.24
CA HIS A 408 -25.22 12.05 0.29
C HIS A 408 -24.33 11.76 1.50
N ALA A 409 -24.93 11.78 2.68
CA ALA A 409 -24.29 11.53 3.96
C ALA A 409 -24.08 10.03 4.22
N ILE A 410 -23.29 9.37 3.37
CA ILE A 410 -23.03 7.93 3.41
C ILE A 410 -21.54 7.62 3.63
N PRO A 411 -21.16 6.43 4.16
CA PRO A 411 -19.76 6.12 4.48
C PRO A 411 -18.82 6.13 3.27
N ALA A 412 -19.36 5.83 2.07
CA ALA A 412 -18.61 5.79 0.83
C ALA A 412 -18.36 7.18 0.20
N GLU A 413 -19.04 8.22 0.68
CA GLU A 413 -18.87 9.61 0.22
C GLU A 413 -18.14 10.46 1.25
N MET A 414 -17.52 11.55 0.79
CA MET A 414 -16.80 12.48 1.64
C MET A 414 -17.61 13.75 1.84
N GLY A 415 -17.88 14.09 3.10
CA GLY A 415 -18.56 15.32 3.47
C GLY A 415 -17.57 16.46 3.71
N HIS A 416 -18.03 17.69 3.51
CA HIS A 416 -17.22 18.90 3.67
C HIS A 416 -18.00 20.00 4.38
N VAL A 417 -17.34 20.79 5.21
CA VAL A 417 -17.86 22.07 5.73
C VAL A 417 -16.75 23.11 5.70
N TRP A 418 -17.07 24.32 5.26
CA TRP A 418 -16.14 25.45 5.27
C TRP A 418 -16.30 26.27 6.55
N VAL A 419 -15.20 26.59 7.20
CA VAL A 419 -15.18 27.37 8.46
C VAL A 419 -14.33 28.64 8.32
N ILE A 420 -14.69 29.69 9.04
CA ILE A 420 -13.89 30.92 9.18
C ILE A 420 -13.62 31.19 10.67
N PRO A 421 -12.50 30.69 11.21
CA PRO A 421 -12.19 30.77 12.64
C PRO A 421 -11.52 32.10 13.03
N LYS A 422 -12.11 33.24 12.63
CA LYS A 422 -11.50 34.56 12.84
C LYS A 422 -11.62 35.08 14.28
N ASP A 423 -12.72 34.76 14.95
CA ASP A 423 -13.05 35.24 16.29
C ASP A 423 -12.65 34.23 17.39
N CYS A 424 -11.78 33.28 17.05
CA CYS A 424 -11.37 32.17 17.92
C CYS A 424 -10.21 32.57 18.84
N GLN A 425 -10.11 31.92 20.00
CA GLN A 425 -9.01 32.08 20.94
C GLN A 425 -8.30 30.76 21.22
N ILE A 426 -7.00 30.82 21.55
CA ILE A 426 -6.20 29.65 21.92
C ILE A 426 -6.87 28.91 23.09
N GLY A 427 -6.92 27.58 23.00
CA GLY A 427 -7.50 26.72 24.03
C GLY A 427 -8.99 26.42 23.84
N GLN A 428 -9.65 27.07 22.89
CA GLN A 428 -10.99 26.69 22.44
C GLN A 428 -10.94 25.47 21.51
N GLU A 429 -12.07 24.78 21.34
CA GLU A 429 -12.22 23.65 20.44
C GLU A 429 -13.38 23.90 19.47
N VAL A 430 -13.18 23.54 18.20
CA VAL A 430 -14.25 23.50 17.19
C VAL A 430 -14.96 22.15 17.28
N THR A 431 -16.24 22.13 17.56
CA THR A 431 -17.05 20.91 17.59
C THR A 431 -17.91 20.79 16.33
N LEU A 432 -17.93 19.61 15.73
CA LEU A 432 -18.88 19.30 14.66
C LEU A 432 -20.14 18.68 15.25
N THR A 433 -21.29 19.09 14.74
CA THR A 433 -22.60 18.47 15.01
C THR A 433 -23.19 18.01 13.68
N VAL A 434 -23.64 16.76 13.63
CA VAL A 434 -24.36 16.22 12.48
C VAL A 434 -25.84 16.16 12.84
N ILE A 435 -26.69 16.79 12.04
CA ILE A 435 -28.14 16.71 12.14
C ILE A 435 -28.63 15.90 10.94
N PRO A 436 -28.89 14.59 11.10
CA PRO A 436 -29.50 13.80 10.05
C PRO A 436 -30.84 14.42 9.67
N LYS A 437 -31.05 14.70 8.39
CA LYS A 437 -32.40 15.02 7.92
C LYS A 437 -33.16 13.71 7.91
N ALA A 438 -34.29 13.67 8.61
CA ALA A 438 -35.15 12.50 8.60
C ALA A 438 -35.36 12.07 7.15
N HIS A 439 -35.21 10.76 6.89
CA HIS A 439 -35.61 10.18 5.61
C HIS A 439 -37.07 10.55 5.36
N GLU A 440 -37.32 11.58 4.56
CA GLU A 440 -38.48 11.56 3.70
C GLU A 440 -38.18 10.45 2.70
N GLU A 441 -38.62 9.22 3.03
CA GLU A 441 -38.92 8.26 1.97
C GLU A 441 -39.81 9.02 0.98
N VAL A 442 -39.32 9.26 -0.23
CA VAL A 442 -40.15 9.74 -1.34
C VAL A 442 -41.15 8.63 -1.62
N THR A 443 -42.25 8.67 -0.86
CA THR A 443 -43.49 8.01 -1.16
C THR A 443 -44.26 9.03 -1.96
N GLU A 444 -44.39 8.81 -3.27
CA GLU A 444 -45.43 9.50 -4.03
C GLU A 444 -46.78 9.05 -3.44
N GLN A 445 -47.30 9.82 -2.48
CA GLN A 445 -48.63 9.63 -1.93
C GLN A 445 -49.64 10.11 -2.96
N LYS A 446 -50.20 9.18 -3.74
CA LYS A 446 -51.58 9.33 -4.21
C LYS A 446 -52.48 8.85 -3.08
N GLU A 447 -53.48 9.67 -2.73
CA GLU A 447 -54.39 9.46 -1.60
C GLU A 447 -54.69 7.97 -1.32
N GLY A 448 -54.14 7.47 -0.22
CA GLY A 448 -54.43 6.13 0.32
C GLY A 448 -53.49 4.99 -0.07
N GLU A 449 -52.56 5.15 -1.03
CA GLU A 449 -51.73 4.04 -1.54
C GLU A 449 -50.24 4.40 -1.63
N ILE A 450 -49.38 3.63 -0.95
CA ILE A 450 -47.91 3.72 -0.97
C ILE A 450 -47.38 2.79 -2.06
N VAL A 451 -46.58 3.31 -2.99
CA VAL A 451 -45.89 2.51 -4.02
C VAL A 451 -44.41 2.33 -3.65
N LYS A 452 -43.94 1.08 -3.57
CA LYS A 452 -42.54 0.71 -3.35
C LYS A 452 -41.99 -0.10 -4.54
N HIS A 453 -40.77 0.19 -4.94
CA HIS A 453 -40.04 -0.61 -5.93
C HIS A 453 -38.97 -1.46 -5.23
N MET A 454 -39.00 -2.76 -5.45
CA MET A 454 -38.13 -3.75 -4.80
C MET A 454 -37.54 -4.70 -5.83
N ASN A 455 -36.27 -5.03 -5.69
CA ASN A 455 -35.64 -6.06 -6.51
C ASN A 455 -35.68 -7.41 -5.80
N CYS A 456 -36.31 -8.41 -6.43
CA CYS A 456 -36.39 -9.76 -5.91
C CYS A 456 -35.02 -10.45 -5.93
N ILE A 457 -34.45 -10.73 -4.75
CA ILE A 457 -33.14 -11.39 -4.63
C ILE A 457 -33.21 -12.91 -4.52
N VAL A 458 -34.39 -13.52 -4.67
CA VAL A 458 -34.59 -14.96 -4.44
C VAL A 458 -33.85 -15.83 -5.47
N CYS A 459 -33.57 -15.31 -6.66
CA CYS A 459 -32.79 -16.00 -7.67
C CYS A 459 -32.00 -15.02 -8.55
N PRO A 460 -31.05 -15.51 -9.37
CA PRO A 460 -30.16 -14.66 -10.17
C PRO A 460 -30.86 -13.75 -11.19
N ARG A 461 -32.15 -13.97 -11.46
CA ARG A 461 -32.92 -13.15 -12.43
C ARG A 461 -33.26 -11.75 -11.91
N GLY A 462 -33.29 -11.54 -10.58
CA GLY A 462 -33.40 -10.19 -10.02
C GLY A 462 -34.64 -9.40 -10.44
N CYS A 463 -35.84 -9.96 -10.39
CA CYS A 463 -37.02 -9.29 -10.96
C CYS A 463 -37.29 -7.93 -10.27
N PRO A 464 -37.46 -6.83 -11.03
CA PRO A 464 -37.93 -5.58 -10.48
C PRO A 464 -39.43 -5.71 -10.19
N ILE A 465 -39.82 -5.47 -8.94
CA ILE A 465 -41.19 -5.63 -8.45
C ILE A 465 -41.70 -4.29 -7.93
N GLU A 466 -42.83 -3.86 -8.44
CA GLU A 466 -43.62 -2.77 -7.87
C GLU A 466 -44.63 -3.35 -6.87
N VAL A 467 -44.72 -2.71 -5.70
CA VAL A 467 -45.53 -3.13 -4.57
C VAL A 467 -46.39 -1.96 -4.16
N LYS A 468 -47.70 -2.15 -4.10
CA LYS A 468 -48.64 -1.16 -3.62
C LYS A 468 -49.15 -1.57 -2.24
N ILE A 469 -49.16 -0.64 -1.31
CA ILE A 469 -49.47 -0.85 0.11
C ILE A 469 -50.52 0.17 0.52
N ASP A 470 -51.57 -0.26 1.20
CA ASP A 470 -52.57 0.66 1.78
C ASP A 470 -51.92 1.46 2.91
N ALA A 471 -52.01 2.79 2.81
CA ALA A 471 -51.33 3.68 3.74
C ALA A 471 -51.91 3.64 5.17
N LYS A 472 -53.16 3.17 5.35
CA LYS A 472 -53.83 3.11 6.66
C LYS A 472 -53.68 1.76 7.35
N SER A 473 -53.80 0.66 6.60
CA SER A 473 -53.69 -0.70 7.17
C SER A 473 -52.27 -1.28 7.10
N ASN A 474 -51.37 -0.67 6.31
CA ASN A 474 -50.04 -1.17 5.98
C ASN A 474 -50.05 -2.55 5.28
N GLU A 475 -51.20 -2.95 4.73
CA GLU A 475 -51.36 -4.20 3.98
C GLU A 475 -51.03 -4.01 2.50
N ILE A 476 -50.40 -5.02 1.89
CA ILE A 476 -50.05 -4.98 0.46
C ILE A 476 -51.31 -5.18 -0.40
N THR A 477 -51.70 -4.15 -1.15
CA THR A 477 -52.83 -4.15 -2.07
C THR A 477 -52.48 -4.74 -3.44
N SER A 478 -51.23 -4.61 -3.89
CA SER A 478 -50.80 -5.12 -5.20
C SER A 478 -49.32 -5.48 -5.26
N ILE A 479 -48.97 -6.50 -6.04
CA ILE A 479 -47.58 -6.88 -6.37
C ILE A 479 -47.50 -7.12 -7.88
N LYS A 480 -46.65 -6.38 -8.60
CA LYS A 480 -46.48 -6.48 -10.06
C LYS A 480 -45.00 -6.55 -10.44
N GLY A 481 -44.67 -7.27 -11.51
CA GLY A 481 -43.29 -7.41 -12.01
C GLY A 481 -42.56 -8.68 -11.56
N ASN A 482 -43.14 -9.48 -10.66
CA ASN A 482 -42.57 -10.77 -10.28
C ASN A 482 -42.83 -11.82 -11.37
N SER A 483 -41.77 -12.44 -11.91
CA SER A 483 -41.90 -13.52 -12.90
C SER A 483 -42.26 -14.88 -12.29
N CYS A 484 -42.40 -14.99 -10.96
CA CYS A 484 -42.77 -16.24 -10.29
C CYS A 484 -43.43 -15.98 -8.91
N PRO A 485 -44.14 -16.98 -8.32
CA PRO A 485 -44.78 -16.85 -7.01
C PRO A 485 -43.80 -16.55 -5.85
N ARG A 486 -42.56 -17.03 -5.96
CA ARG A 486 -41.53 -16.82 -4.92
C ARG A 486 -41.14 -15.34 -4.77
N GLY A 487 -41.19 -14.56 -5.86
CA GLY A 487 -40.90 -13.13 -5.81
C GLY A 487 -41.97 -12.35 -5.05
N ALA A 488 -43.25 -12.70 -5.25
CA ALA A 488 -44.34 -12.11 -4.47
C ALA A 488 -44.28 -12.51 -2.99
N ALA A 489 -43.94 -13.77 -2.69
CA ALA A 489 -43.75 -14.21 -1.30
C ALA A 489 -42.59 -13.47 -0.62
N TYR A 490 -41.45 -13.30 -1.31
CA TYR A 490 -40.31 -12.54 -0.82
C TYR A 490 -40.67 -11.11 -0.49
N VAL A 491 -41.35 -10.40 -1.40
CA VAL A 491 -41.76 -9.01 -1.17
C VAL A 491 -42.69 -8.86 0.03
N ARG A 492 -43.67 -9.78 0.20
CA ARG A 492 -44.55 -9.75 1.37
C ARG A 492 -43.77 -9.92 2.66
N GLN A 493 -42.85 -10.89 2.70
CA GLN A 493 -41.99 -11.09 3.86
C GLN A 493 -41.09 -9.88 4.09
N GLU A 494 -40.45 -9.36 3.06
CA GLU A 494 -39.51 -8.23 3.14
C GLU A 494 -40.18 -6.93 3.61
N HIS A 495 -41.46 -6.72 3.27
CA HIS A 495 -42.27 -5.59 3.76
C HIS A 495 -42.69 -5.75 5.23
N ILE A 496 -43.09 -6.96 5.64
CA ILE A 496 -43.55 -7.22 7.01
C ILE A 496 -42.37 -7.27 7.98
N GLU A 497 -41.38 -8.10 7.68
CA GLU A 497 -40.19 -8.30 8.50
C GLU A 497 -39.05 -8.78 7.61
N PRO A 498 -38.06 -7.93 7.25
CA PRO A 498 -37.00 -8.32 6.34
C PRO A 498 -36.04 -9.32 6.99
N PHE A 499 -35.78 -10.44 6.34
CA PHE A 499 -34.83 -11.46 6.81
C PHE A 499 -33.51 -11.39 6.05
N ARG A 500 -32.40 -11.67 6.73
CA ARG A 500 -31.06 -11.72 6.14
C ARG A 500 -30.32 -12.97 6.57
N VAL A 501 -29.53 -13.52 5.65
CA VAL A 501 -28.44 -14.43 5.95
C VAL A 501 -27.15 -13.64 5.80
N PHE A 502 -26.29 -13.67 6.81
CA PHE A 502 -24.95 -13.10 6.69
C PHE A 502 -23.90 -14.17 6.94
N SER A 503 -22.75 -13.97 6.33
CA SER A 503 -21.52 -14.71 6.60
C SER A 503 -20.53 -13.80 7.31
N THR A 504 -19.76 -14.36 8.24
CA THR A 504 -18.69 -13.65 8.94
C THR A 504 -17.54 -14.61 9.18
N THR A 505 -16.59 -14.24 10.03
CA THR A 505 -15.50 -15.11 10.47
C THR A 505 -15.43 -15.11 12.00
N LEU A 506 -15.15 -16.27 12.61
CA LEU A 506 -14.95 -16.38 14.05
C LEU A 506 -13.47 -16.62 14.36
N PRO A 507 -12.90 -15.99 15.39
CA PRO A 507 -11.54 -16.29 15.82
C PRO A 507 -11.44 -17.76 16.29
N VAL A 508 -10.33 -18.41 15.95
CA VAL A 508 -10.08 -19.81 16.27
C VAL A 508 -8.82 -19.93 17.12
N GLU A 509 -8.89 -20.74 18.17
CA GLU A 509 -7.78 -21.03 19.08
C GLU A 509 -7.20 -22.43 18.79
N GLY A 510 -5.87 -22.52 18.71
CA GLY A 510 -5.13 -23.78 18.53
C GLY A 510 -5.34 -24.45 17.16
N GLY A 511 -5.77 -23.68 16.16
CA GLY A 511 -6.02 -24.16 14.80
C GLY A 511 -5.02 -23.59 13.79
N ASN A 512 -4.82 -24.30 12.68
CA ASN A 512 -3.97 -23.86 11.56
C ASN A 512 -4.47 -22.59 10.83
N LEU A 513 -5.65 -22.09 11.21
CA LEU A 513 -6.22 -20.84 10.74
C LEU A 513 -6.62 -20.00 11.96
N ILE A 514 -6.21 -18.74 11.99
CA ILE A 514 -6.55 -17.80 13.08
C ILE A 514 -8.03 -17.41 13.11
N ARG A 515 -8.77 -17.63 12.00
CA ARG A 515 -10.23 -17.44 11.91
C ARG A 515 -10.88 -18.49 11.00
N VAL A 516 -12.10 -18.89 11.33
CA VAL A 516 -12.94 -19.78 10.49
C VAL A 516 -14.09 -18.98 9.85
N PRO A 517 -14.32 -19.09 8.53
CA PRO A 517 -15.50 -18.51 7.90
C PRO A 517 -16.75 -19.27 8.32
N VAL A 518 -17.79 -18.52 8.69
CA VAL A 518 -19.05 -19.08 9.19
C VAL A 518 -20.26 -18.42 8.53
N LYS A 519 -21.39 -19.10 8.56
CA LYS A 519 -22.68 -18.56 8.09
C LYS A 519 -23.81 -19.00 8.99
N LEU A 520 -24.92 -18.26 8.96
CA LEU A 520 -26.17 -18.70 9.57
C LEU A 520 -26.74 -19.92 8.84
N THR A 521 -27.35 -20.85 9.56
CA THR A 521 -28.10 -21.98 8.99
C THR A 521 -29.46 -21.56 8.45
N LYS A 522 -30.06 -20.51 9.03
CA LYS A 522 -31.33 -19.94 8.59
C LYS A 522 -31.27 -18.40 8.59
N PRO A 523 -32.06 -17.72 7.74
CA PRO A 523 -32.19 -16.28 7.80
C PRO A 523 -32.73 -15.82 9.17
N VAL A 524 -32.31 -14.65 9.63
CA VAL A 524 -32.84 -13.98 10.83
C VAL A 524 -33.45 -12.63 10.48
N PRO A 525 -34.41 -12.09 11.27
CA PRO A 525 -34.91 -10.75 11.08
C PRO A 525 -33.77 -9.72 11.09
N ARG A 526 -33.81 -8.73 10.20
CA ARG A 526 -32.79 -7.66 10.09
C ARG A 526 -32.61 -6.92 11.40
N SER A 527 -33.71 -6.70 12.12
CA SER A 527 -33.75 -6.08 13.46
C SER A 527 -32.96 -6.85 14.52
N LYS A 528 -32.70 -8.15 14.29
CA LYS A 528 -32.05 -9.06 15.22
C LYS A 528 -30.59 -9.38 14.89
N ILE A 529 -30.04 -8.80 13.81
CA ILE A 529 -28.65 -9.07 13.38
C ILE A 529 -27.63 -8.73 14.48
N PHE A 530 -27.78 -7.60 15.16
CA PHE A 530 -26.84 -7.20 16.21
C PHE A 530 -26.92 -8.08 17.45
N GLU A 531 -28.12 -8.51 17.84
CA GLU A 531 -28.33 -9.49 18.93
C GLU A 531 -27.62 -10.82 18.59
N VAL A 532 -27.77 -11.29 17.35
CA VAL A 532 -27.08 -12.49 16.85
C VAL A 532 -25.55 -12.30 16.90
N MET A 533 -25.02 -11.14 16.49
CA MET A 533 -23.59 -10.84 16.53
C MET A 533 -23.03 -10.78 17.96
N GLU A 534 -23.80 -10.26 18.92
CA GLU A 534 -23.40 -10.23 20.32
C GLU A 534 -23.30 -11.63 20.92
N ILE A 535 -24.27 -12.50 20.61
CA ILE A 535 -24.27 -13.91 21.04
C ILE A 535 -23.08 -14.65 20.43
N ILE A 536 -22.75 -14.38 19.17
CA ILE A 536 -21.57 -14.93 18.49
C ILE A 536 -20.27 -14.48 19.17
N HIS A 537 -20.16 -13.19 19.51
CA HIS A 537 -18.98 -12.65 20.16
C HIS A 537 -18.74 -13.29 21.53
N LYS A 538 -19.81 -13.45 22.33
CA LYS A 538 -19.77 -14.11 23.65
C LYS A 538 -19.35 -15.59 23.61
N GLN A 539 -19.58 -16.27 22.48
CA GLN A 539 -19.22 -17.68 22.30
C GLN A 539 -17.92 -17.87 21.49
N SER A 540 -17.18 -16.79 21.21
CA SER A 540 -15.87 -16.81 20.56
C SER A 540 -14.76 -16.57 21.61
N PRO A 541 -13.52 -17.07 21.40
CA PRO A 541 -13.02 -17.85 20.26
C PRO A 541 -13.45 -19.32 20.27
N ILE A 542 -13.43 -19.95 19.08
CA ILE A 542 -13.78 -21.38 18.89
C ILE A 542 -12.52 -22.23 18.89
N LYS A 543 -12.51 -23.36 19.61
CA LYS A 543 -11.33 -24.24 19.66
C LYS A 543 -11.27 -25.21 18.48
N ALA A 544 -10.08 -25.40 17.91
CA ALA A 544 -9.83 -26.44 16.91
C ALA A 544 -9.81 -27.86 17.54
N PRO A 545 -10.15 -28.92 16.79
CA PRO A 545 -10.47 -28.95 15.36
C PRO A 545 -11.94 -28.60 15.08
N ILE A 546 -12.18 -28.05 13.89
CA ILE A 546 -13.49 -27.66 13.39
C ILE A 546 -13.74 -28.38 12.06
N ASN A 547 -14.88 -29.05 11.92
CA ASN A 547 -15.30 -29.66 10.67
C ASN A 547 -16.20 -28.73 9.85
N LYS A 548 -16.11 -28.80 8.52
CA LYS A 548 -17.05 -28.10 7.63
C LYS A 548 -18.49 -28.55 7.93
N GLY A 549 -19.40 -27.59 8.11
CA GLY A 549 -20.79 -27.84 8.48
C GLY A 549 -21.03 -28.04 9.97
N GLN A 550 -19.98 -28.07 10.81
CA GLN A 550 -20.13 -28.13 12.26
C GLN A 550 -20.82 -26.87 12.79
N VAL A 551 -21.81 -27.05 13.65
CA VAL A 551 -22.43 -25.95 14.40
C VAL A 551 -21.45 -25.48 15.46
N LEU A 552 -21.03 -24.21 15.36
CA LEU A 552 -20.04 -23.60 16.26
C LEU A 552 -20.70 -22.75 17.35
N VAL A 553 -21.79 -22.07 17.02
CA VAL A 553 -22.55 -21.23 17.96
C VAL A 553 -24.02 -21.59 17.80
N LYS A 554 -24.68 -21.95 18.90
CA LYS A 554 -26.13 -22.16 18.95
C LYS A 554 -26.83 -20.88 19.36
N ILE A 555 -27.88 -20.49 18.64
CA ILE A 555 -28.70 -19.32 18.98
C ILE A 555 -30.14 -19.79 19.15
N PRO A 556 -30.53 -20.17 20.39
CA PRO A 556 -31.82 -20.80 20.67
C PRO A 556 -32.99 -20.01 20.08
N LYS A 557 -33.95 -20.72 19.49
CA LYS A 557 -35.17 -20.17 18.89
C LYS A 557 -34.96 -19.25 17.67
N MET A 558 -33.73 -19.12 17.14
CA MET A 558 -33.44 -18.26 15.98
C MET A 558 -32.73 -19.00 14.84
N THR A 559 -31.44 -19.31 15.00
CA THR A 559 -30.60 -19.94 13.98
C THR A 559 -29.35 -20.52 14.63
N ASP A 560 -28.56 -21.28 13.87
CA ASP A 560 -27.23 -21.67 14.31
C ASP A 560 -26.18 -21.05 13.38
N ILE A 561 -24.94 -20.99 13.85
CA ILE A 561 -23.78 -20.61 13.04
C ILE A 561 -22.98 -21.87 12.73
N VAL A 562 -22.76 -22.12 11.43
CA VAL A 562 -22.01 -23.28 10.96
C VAL A 562 -20.72 -22.87 10.27
N ALA A 563 -19.69 -23.69 10.48
CA ALA A 563 -18.42 -23.55 9.78
C ALA A 563 -18.59 -23.79 8.28
N CYS A 564 -18.12 -22.85 7.45
CA CYS A 564 -18.07 -23.01 6.00
C CYS A 564 -16.81 -23.76 5.53
N TYR A 565 -15.80 -23.87 6.41
CA TYR A 565 -14.50 -24.43 6.12
C TYR A 565 -13.96 -25.21 7.33
N PRO A 566 -13.23 -26.34 7.14
CA PRO A 566 -12.63 -27.06 8.25
C PRO A 566 -11.37 -26.35 8.79
N VAL A 567 -11.10 -26.48 10.08
CA VAL A 567 -9.86 -26.04 10.72
C VAL A 567 -9.25 -27.22 11.47
N VAL A 568 -7.99 -27.55 11.19
CA VAL A 568 -7.27 -28.64 11.87
C VAL A 568 -6.47 -28.08 13.04
N LYS A 569 -6.18 -28.91 14.04
CA LYS A 569 -5.29 -28.50 15.13
C LYS A 569 -3.93 -28.10 14.56
N GLU A 570 -3.38 -27.02 15.09
CA GLU A 570 -2.01 -26.62 14.82
C GLU A 570 -1.09 -27.75 15.33
N LYS A 571 -0.25 -28.32 14.45
CA LYS A 571 0.77 -29.27 14.91
C LYS A 571 1.82 -28.44 15.65
N GLU A 572 2.13 -28.81 16.89
CA GLU A 572 3.37 -28.37 17.55
C GLU A 572 4.50 -28.64 16.54
N ARG A 573 5.12 -27.56 16.06
CA ARG A 573 6.14 -27.61 15.01
C ARG A 573 7.44 -28.16 15.55
#